data_AF-A0AAW0P6R4-F1
#
_entry.id   AF-A0AAW0P6R4-F1
#
_cell.length_a   1.000
_cell.length_b   1.000
_cell.length_c   1.000
_cell.angle_alpha   90.00
_cell.angle_beta   90.00
_cell.angle_gamma   90.00
#
_symmetry.space_group_name_H-M   'P 1'
#
loop_
_entity.id
_entity.type
_entity.pdbx_description
1 polymer ?
#
loop_
_entity_poly.entity_id
_entity_poly.type
_entity_poly.pdbx_seq_one_letter_code
_entity_poly.pdbx_strand_id
1 'polypeptide(L)'
;MYGADEMSPKQREEFFNWYQTVKDQEFDYDAELQAYCENDVQILAEGFTNFRDEFIKTSGCDPTDSVTIASAALSVFQTQFLKPNTIAIPCPNNYKTTNKAFSHAAIQWLEFERTSRNIPIRHAMNGGEVKVGRYFVDGYAEVGGAVIIFSFLGCFFHGCDLCFNPHERSPLAKRSFGELYADTMERIAQLQTMTDSVVHITEAFCLRYITGPNEGVGYADVTSLYPYVNAFFYYPVGHPKIIRENFDAIENYFGLICAKVYPPRKLFSPVLPFRNEDGKLIFTLCRTCAIENNQISACTHDDEGRAIQGEWTTPEVMMALNKGYVMHEIYEVWHFEEKSDTLFKDYIFTFLKQKQEASGYPPDVVDPESKRAYINDYKEKQGIVLDPRKLPTTPLKDR
;
A
#
# COMPACT_ATOMS: atom_id res chain seq x y z
N MET A 1 -0.91 -25.08 23.20
CA MET A 1 0.50 -24.70 22.93
C MET A 1 0.97 -25.04 21.52
N TYR A 2 0.41 -26.06 20.84
CA TYR A 2 0.82 -26.40 19.46
C TYR A 2 -0.25 -26.20 18.37
N GLY A 3 -1.44 -25.67 18.69
CA GLY A 3 -2.46 -25.38 17.67
C GLY A 3 -2.99 -26.61 16.90
N ALA A 4 -2.95 -27.82 17.49
CA ALA A 4 -3.27 -29.07 16.81
C ALA A 4 -4.70 -29.13 16.22
N ASP A 5 -5.62 -28.31 16.72
CA ASP A 5 -7.00 -28.21 16.21
C ASP A 5 -7.10 -27.40 14.92
N GLU A 6 -6.09 -26.59 14.59
CA GLU A 6 -6.00 -25.77 13.37
C GLU A 6 -5.20 -26.47 12.26
N MET A 7 -4.54 -27.59 12.57
CA MET A 7 -3.76 -28.36 11.61
C MET A 7 -4.66 -29.11 10.63
N SER A 8 -4.17 -29.28 9.38
CA SER A 8 -4.82 -30.18 8.44
C SER A 8 -4.85 -31.62 8.99
N PRO A 9 -5.82 -32.46 8.59
CA PRO A 9 -5.96 -33.82 9.15
C PRO A 9 -4.67 -34.66 9.10
N LYS A 10 -3.89 -34.53 8.01
CA LYS A 10 -2.62 -35.22 7.83
C LYS A 10 -1.53 -34.72 8.79
N GLN A 11 -1.36 -33.40 8.88
CA GLN A 11 -0.37 -32.79 9.79
C GLN A 11 -0.72 -33.07 11.26
N ARG A 12 -2.01 -33.11 11.58
CA ARG A 12 -2.50 -33.44 12.92
C ARG A 12 -2.15 -34.88 13.32
N GLU A 13 -2.30 -35.82 12.39
CA GLU A 13 -1.90 -37.21 12.58
C GLU A 13 -0.38 -37.35 12.78
N GLU A 14 0.42 -36.71 11.92
CA GLU A 14 1.88 -36.65 12.04
C GLU A 14 2.31 -36.04 13.40
N PHE A 15 1.68 -34.94 13.80
CA PHE A 15 1.92 -34.30 15.09
C PHE A 15 1.63 -35.24 16.26
N PHE A 16 0.48 -35.94 16.27
CA PHE A 16 0.17 -36.84 17.37
C PHE A 16 1.10 -38.05 17.41
N ASN A 17 1.51 -38.58 16.25
CA ASN A 17 2.50 -39.65 16.19
C ASN A 17 3.82 -39.23 16.84
N TRP A 18 4.31 -38.03 16.52
CA TRP A 18 5.48 -37.45 17.19
C TRP A 18 5.22 -37.20 18.68
N TYR A 19 4.09 -36.58 19.04
CA TYR A 19 3.75 -36.25 20.43
C TYR A 19 3.71 -37.49 21.33
N GLN A 20 3.18 -38.63 20.84
CA GLN A 20 3.19 -39.88 21.60
C GLN A 20 4.61 -40.35 21.96
N THR A 21 5.64 -39.98 21.19
CA THR A 21 7.03 -40.35 21.48
C THR A 21 7.72 -39.47 22.52
N VAL A 22 7.22 -38.26 22.75
CA VAL A 22 7.87 -37.25 23.61
C VAL A 22 7.02 -36.82 24.82
N LYS A 23 5.72 -37.14 24.85
CA LYS A 23 4.77 -36.68 25.89
C LYS A 23 5.16 -37.02 27.34
N ASP A 24 5.94 -38.08 27.54
CA ASP A 24 6.34 -38.59 28.86
C ASP A 24 7.75 -38.11 29.25
N GLN A 25 8.39 -37.27 28.41
CA GLN A 25 9.69 -36.66 28.68
C GLN A 25 9.50 -35.34 29.41
N GLU A 26 10.45 -34.99 30.28
CA GLU A 26 10.47 -33.69 30.95
C GLU A 26 10.81 -32.59 29.94
N PHE A 27 9.94 -31.58 29.84
CA PHE A 27 10.10 -30.47 28.91
C PHE A 27 10.64 -29.24 29.65
N ASP A 28 11.91 -28.92 29.44
CA ASP A 28 12.52 -27.69 29.94
C ASP A 28 12.18 -26.54 29.00
N TYR A 29 11.18 -25.75 29.38
CA TYR A 29 10.67 -24.66 28.55
C TYR A 29 11.74 -23.60 28.25
N ASP A 30 12.59 -23.27 29.21
CA ASP A 30 13.59 -22.21 29.03
C ASP A 30 14.70 -22.68 28.09
N ALA A 31 15.14 -23.94 28.22
CA ALA A 31 16.13 -24.54 27.33
C ALA A 31 15.61 -24.67 25.89
N GLU A 32 14.37 -25.13 25.70
CA GLU A 32 13.76 -25.30 24.38
C GLU A 32 13.47 -23.95 23.70
N LEU A 33 13.03 -22.94 24.46
CA LEU A 33 12.85 -21.59 23.93
C LEU A 33 14.18 -20.98 23.49
N GLN A 34 15.24 -21.16 24.27
CA GLN A 34 16.58 -20.71 23.91
C GLN A 34 17.05 -21.40 22.62
N ALA A 35 16.96 -22.73 22.55
CA ALA A 35 17.35 -23.49 21.37
C ALA A 35 16.55 -23.08 20.12
N TYR A 36 15.25 -22.82 20.26
CA TYR A 36 14.41 -22.31 19.18
C TYR A 36 14.88 -20.94 18.69
N CYS A 37 15.15 -19.99 19.61
CA CYS A 37 15.59 -18.65 19.24
C CYS A 37 16.97 -18.67 18.57
N GLU A 38 17.90 -19.51 19.06
CA GLU A 38 19.22 -19.70 18.46
C GLU A 38 19.09 -20.28 17.04
N ASN A 39 18.27 -21.31 16.86
CA ASN A 39 18.02 -21.91 15.56
C ASN A 39 17.34 -20.94 14.58
N ASP A 40 16.37 -20.15 15.02
CA ASP A 40 15.68 -19.16 14.19
C ASP A 40 16.66 -18.08 13.69
N VAL A 41 17.50 -17.55 14.59
CA VAL A 41 18.56 -16.58 14.23
C VAL A 41 19.58 -17.21 13.28
N GLN A 42 19.97 -18.47 13.50
CA GLN A 42 20.88 -19.18 12.62
C GLN A 42 20.30 -19.35 11.21
N ILE A 43 19.06 -19.83 11.09
CA ILE A 43 18.37 -20.01 9.81
C ILE A 43 18.24 -18.68 9.08
N LEU A 44 17.87 -17.60 9.78
CA LEU A 44 17.78 -16.27 9.19
C LEU A 44 19.15 -15.75 8.73
N ALA A 45 20.20 -15.99 9.50
CA ALA A 45 21.57 -15.59 9.15
C ALA A 45 22.08 -16.36 7.92
N GLU A 46 21.87 -17.68 7.87
CA GLU A 46 22.23 -18.51 6.72
C GLU A 46 21.42 -18.12 5.47
N GLY A 47 20.11 -17.92 5.63
CA GLY A 47 19.22 -17.46 4.57
C GLY A 47 19.64 -16.09 4.02
N PHE A 48 19.96 -15.13 4.91
CA PHE A 48 20.43 -13.81 4.52
C PHE A 48 21.82 -13.85 3.87
N THR A 49 22.73 -14.70 4.35
CA THR A 49 24.06 -14.88 3.75
C THR A 49 23.95 -15.39 2.32
N ASN A 50 23.14 -16.43 2.11
CA ASN A 50 22.87 -16.96 0.77
C ASN A 50 22.21 -15.91 -0.15
N PHE A 51 21.25 -15.15 0.38
CA PHE A 51 20.63 -14.05 -0.35
C PHE A 51 21.66 -12.98 -0.74
N ARG A 52 22.50 -12.53 0.20
CA ARG A 52 23.51 -11.51 -0.02
C ARG A 52 24.53 -11.95 -1.07
N ASP A 53 25.03 -13.17 -0.98
CA ASP A 53 26.01 -13.71 -1.91
C ASP A 53 25.43 -13.81 -3.34
N GLU A 54 24.20 -14.31 -3.49
CA GLU A 54 23.56 -14.40 -4.80
C GLU A 54 23.19 -13.02 -5.34
N PHE A 55 22.79 -12.08 -4.47
CA PHE A 55 22.48 -10.70 -4.85
C PHE A 55 23.72 -9.97 -5.36
N ILE A 56 24.87 -10.07 -4.67
CA ILE A 56 26.15 -9.48 -5.09
C ILE A 56 26.62 -10.12 -6.39
N LYS A 57 26.57 -11.45 -6.48
CA LYS A 57 26.96 -12.18 -7.69
C LYS A 57 26.14 -11.78 -8.92
N THR A 58 24.85 -11.52 -8.72
CA THR A 58 23.93 -11.14 -9.78
C THR A 58 24.05 -9.67 -10.17
N SER A 59 24.11 -8.78 -9.18
CA SER A 59 23.94 -7.34 -9.37
C SER A 59 25.20 -6.52 -9.14
N GLY A 60 26.28 -7.11 -8.65
CA GLY A 60 27.50 -6.41 -8.25
C GLY A 60 27.31 -5.42 -7.09
N CYS A 61 26.10 -5.29 -6.53
CA CYS A 61 25.79 -4.39 -5.42
C CYS A 61 25.62 -5.21 -4.13
N ASP A 62 26.07 -4.65 -3.00
CA ASP A 62 25.78 -5.24 -1.70
C ASP A 62 24.40 -4.79 -1.22
N PRO A 63 23.44 -5.70 -0.93
CA PRO A 63 22.14 -5.31 -0.43
C PRO A 63 22.21 -4.64 0.96
N THR A 64 23.30 -4.81 1.71
CA THR A 64 23.51 -4.19 3.03
C THR A 64 23.89 -2.70 2.97
N ASP A 65 24.28 -2.19 1.79
CA ASP A 65 24.48 -0.74 1.57
C ASP A 65 23.16 0.04 1.56
N SER A 66 22.04 -0.67 1.66
CA SER A 66 20.67 -0.17 1.58
C SER A 66 19.87 -0.55 2.81
N VAL A 67 19.15 0.43 3.37
CA VAL A 67 18.26 0.20 4.53
C VAL A 67 17.06 -0.68 4.15
N THR A 68 16.65 -0.68 2.88
CA THR A 68 15.47 -1.42 2.40
C THR A 68 15.77 -2.21 1.14
N ILE A 69 15.04 -3.30 0.91
CA ILE A 69 15.14 -4.05 -0.35
C ILE A 69 14.76 -3.19 -1.57
N ALA A 70 13.84 -2.23 -1.41
CA ALA A 70 13.47 -1.30 -2.46
C ALA A 70 14.63 -0.36 -2.83
N SER A 71 15.38 0.15 -1.85
CA SER A 71 16.56 0.96 -2.12
C SER A 71 17.70 0.13 -2.72
N ALA A 72 17.87 -1.12 -2.31
CA ALA A 72 18.83 -2.04 -2.93
C ALA A 72 18.48 -2.29 -4.40
N ALA A 73 17.22 -2.60 -4.69
CA ALA A 73 16.71 -2.79 -6.04
C ALA A 73 16.88 -1.53 -6.92
N LEU A 74 16.62 -0.35 -6.35
CA LEU A 74 16.84 0.93 -7.03
C LEU A 74 18.32 1.17 -7.31
N SER A 75 19.22 0.86 -6.37
CA SER A 75 20.67 0.95 -6.56
C SER A 75 21.13 0.09 -7.73
N VAL A 76 20.65 -1.16 -7.80
CA VAL A 76 20.94 -2.05 -8.93
C VAL A 76 20.43 -1.46 -10.24
N PHE A 77 19.20 -0.96 -10.27
CA PHE A 77 18.66 -0.29 -11.47
C PHE A 77 19.54 0.89 -11.89
N GLN A 78 19.90 1.77 -10.95
CA GLN A 78 20.68 2.98 -11.21
C GLN A 78 22.11 2.69 -11.68
N THR A 79 22.74 1.63 -11.17
CA THR A 79 24.14 1.31 -11.45
C THR A 79 24.31 0.43 -12.69
N GLN A 80 23.36 -0.47 -12.96
CA GLN A 80 23.51 -1.46 -14.03
C GLN A 80 22.61 -1.22 -15.26
N PHE A 81 21.45 -0.59 -15.09
CA PHE A 81 20.41 -0.55 -16.13
C PHE A 81 20.08 0.87 -16.60
N LEU A 82 20.15 1.86 -15.71
CA LEU A 82 19.82 3.24 -16.04
C LEU A 82 20.90 3.87 -16.92
N LYS A 83 20.52 4.23 -18.14
CA LYS A 83 21.41 4.95 -19.06
C LYS A 83 21.58 6.40 -18.59
N PRO A 84 22.78 6.99 -18.74
CA PRO A 84 23.01 8.40 -18.41
C PRO A 84 21.99 9.34 -19.09
N ASN A 85 21.58 10.40 -18.40
CA ASN A 85 20.69 11.46 -18.90
C ASN A 85 19.33 10.99 -19.43
N THR A 86 18.82 9.85 -18.94
CA THR A 86 17.52 9.29 -19.38
C THR A 86 16.36 9.84 -18.54
N ILE A 87 16.47 9.83 -17.21
CA ILE A 87 15.40 10.31 -16.32
C ILE A 87 15.74 11.74 -15.88
N ALA A 88 14.81 12.68 -16.08
CA ALA A 88 14.96 14.03 -15.55
C ALA A 88 14.96 14.01 -14.03
N ILE A 89 15.93 14.70 -13.42
CA ILE A 89 15.93 14.97 -11.99
C ILE A 89 15.09 16.23 -11.77
N PRO A 90 13.90 16.14 -11.14
CA PRO A 90 13.09 17.32 -10.85
C PRO A 90 13.80 18.20 -9.80
N CYS A 91 13.46 19.49 -9.79
CA CYS A 91 13.95 20.43 -8.79
C CYS A 91 13.66 19.91 -7.36
N PRO A 92 14.58 20.03 -6.38
CA PRO A 92 14.48 19.43 -5.04
C PRO A 92 13.18 19.73 -4.27
N ASN A 93 12.51 20.83 -4.61
CA ASN A 93 11.27 21.21 -3.94
C ASN A 93 10.02 20.71 -4.64
N ASN A 94 10.10 19.98 -5.77
CA ASN A 94 8.94 19.62 -6.62
C ASN A 94 7.97 20.81 -6.84
N TYR A 95 8.50 22.04 -6.74
CA TYR A 95 7.77 23.30 -6.62
C TYR A 95 6.74 23.44 -5.48
N LYS A 96 6.65 22.53 -4.50
CA LYS A 96 5.83 22.69 -3.28
C LYS A 96 6.43 21.95 -2.07
N THR A 97 6.51 22.65 -0.94
CA THR A 97 6.90 22.12 0.36
C THR A 97 5.67 21.99 1.27
N THR A 98 5.39 20.79 1.77
CA THR A 98 5.25 20.45 3.21
C THR A 98 4.39 19.20 3.42
N ASN A 99 4.89 18.29 4.26
CA ASN A 99 4.14 17.18 4.84
C ASN A 99 4.37 17.18 6.35
N LYS A 100 3.29 16.99 7.11
CA LYS A 100 3.31 16.33 8.42
C LYS A 100 2.26 15.23 8.40
N ALA A 101 2.58 14.09 9.01
CA ALA A 101 1.69 12.94 9.07
C ALA A 101 0.62 13.13 10.16
N PHE A 102 -0.63 12.83 9.82
CA PHE A 102 -1.80 12.75 10.72
C PHE A 102 -2.70 11.61 10.24
N SER A 103 -3.61 11.10 11.09
CA SER A 103 -4.55 10.04 10.70
C SER A 103 -5.73 10.61 9.92
N HIS A 104 -5.93 10.19 8.66
CA HIS A 104 -7.09 10.61 7.87
C HIS A 104 -8.44 10.17 8.47
N ALA A 105 -8.46 9.05 9.20
CA ALA A 105 -9.66 8.59 9.89
C ALA A 105 -10.00 9.50 11.08
N ALA A 106 -8.97 9.94 11.83
CA ALA A 106 -9.14 10.91 12.91
C ALA A 106 -9.71 12.24 12.40
N ILE A 107 -9.17 12.78 11.31
CA ILE A 107 -9.65 14.05 10.73
C ILE A 107 -11.12 13.96 10.28
N GLN A 108 -11.51 12.86 9.61
CA GLN A 108 -12.90 12.68 9.17
C GLN A 108 -13.87 12.62 10.35
N TRP A 109 -13.50 11.92 11.42
CA TRP A 109 -14.31 11.88 12.63
C TRP A 109 -14.42 13.25 13.29
N LEU A 110 -13.31 14.01 13.39
CA LEU A 110 -13.32 15.34 13.99
C LEU A 110 -14.14 16.34 13.20
N GLU A 111 -14.11 16.31 11.86
CA GLU A 111 -14.97 17.16 11.03
C GLU A 111 -16.46 16.77 11.15
N PHE A 112 -16.75 15.47 11.31
CA PHE A 112 -18.10 15.01 11.63
C PHE A 112 -18.57 15.52 13.00
N GLU A 113 -17.74 15.44 14.05
CA GLU A 113 -18.06 15.98 15.40
C GLU A 113 -18.24 17.51 15.35
N ARG A 114 -17.38 18.21 14.59
CA ARG A 114 -17.43 19.66 14.39
C ARG A 114 -18.78 20.09 13.81
N THR A 115 -19.20 19.38 12.75
CA THR A 115 -20.44 19.67 12.02
C THR A 115 -21.67 19.24 12.81
N SER A 116 -21.66 18.03 13.39
CA SER A 116 -22.82 17.47 14.10
C SER A 116 -23.13 18.21 15.41
N ARG A 117 -22.10 18.66 16.14
CA ARG A 117 -22.26 19.45 17.37
C ARG A 117 -22.33 20.95 17.13
N ASN A 118 -22.00 21.39 15.91
CA ASN A 118 -21.88 22.79 15.53
C ASN A 118 -20.94 23.59 16.46
N ILE A 119 -19.76 23.03 16.75
CA ILE A 119 -18.71 23.63 17.59
C ILE A 119 -17.40 23.74 16.80
N PRO A 120 -16.57 24.77 17.02
CA PRO A 120 -15.28 24.88 16.35
C PRO A 120 -14.26 23.91 16.97
N ILE A 121 -13.91 22.85 16.23
CA ILE A 121 -12.90 21.86 16.63
C ILE A 121 -11.61 22.14 15.85
N ARG A 122 -10.52 22.41 16.58
CA ARG A 122 -9.17 22.55 16.05
C ARG A 122 -8.45 21.20 16.07
N HIS A 123 -7.79 20.87 14.96
CA HIS A 123 -7.03 19.62 14.72
C HIS A 123 -5.92 19.85 13.68
N ALA A 124 -5.20 18.79 13.31
CA ALA A 124 -3.98 18.86 12.48
C ALA A 124 -4.13 19.63 11.16
N MET A 125 -5.32 19.59 10.54
CA MET A 125 -5.62 20.20 9.23
C MET A 125 -6.22 21.61 9.31
N ASN A 126 -6.64 22.08 10.49
CA ASN A 126 -7.31 23.39 10.65
C ASN A 126 -6.76 24.18 11.86
N GLY A 127 -5.44 24.41 11.84
CA GLY A 127 -4.73 25.17 12.89
C GLY A 127 -3.76 24.32 13.72
N GLY A 128 -3.62 23.04 13.41
CA GLY A 128 -2.69 22.13 14.08
C GLY A 128 -3.23 21.60 15.40
N GLU A 129 -2.67 20.48 15.85
CA GLU A 129 -3.00 19.84 17.13
C GLU A 129 -2.65 20.72 18.33
N VAL A 130 -3.47 20.64 19.38
CA VAL A 130 -3.28 21.40 20.63
C VAL A 130 -2.58 20.53 21.67
N LYS A 131 -1.65 21.14 22.40
CA LYS A 131 -1.01 20.50 23.54
C LYS A 131 -1.83 20.72 24.80
N VAL A 132 -2.30 19.64 25.42
CA VAL A 132 -3.02 19.64 26.70
C VAL A 132 -2.24 18.81 27.71
N GLY A 133 -1.75 19.47 28.77
CA GLY A 133 -0.77 18.88 29.68
C GLY A 133 0.49 18.42 28.94
N ARG A 134 0.79 17.12 28.99
CA ARG A 134 1.94 16.52 28.27
C ARG A 134 1.60 15.97 26.88
N TYR A 135 0.32 15.90 26.52
CA TYR A 135 -0.14 15.24 25.31
C TYR A 135 -0.52 16.24 24.22
N PHE A 136 -0.29 15.86 22.96
CA PHE A 136 -1.01 16.45 21.84
C PHE A 136 -2.32 15.68 21.67
N VAL A 137 -3.42 16.39 21.48
CA VAL A 137 -4.75 15.80 21.30
C VAL A 137 -5.20 15.95 19.85
N ASP A 138 -5.90 14.94 19.33
CA ASP A 138 -6.31 14.90 17.93
C ASP A 138 -7.26 16.06 17.59
N GLY A 139 -8.18 16.39 18.50
CA GLY A 139 -9.06 17.54 18.40
C GLY A 139 -9.28 18.29 19.71
N TYR A 140 -9.52 19.60 19.59
CA TYR A 140 -9.70 20.51 20.72
C TYR A 140 -10.76 21.56 20.41
N ALA A 141 -11.71 21.77 21.31
CA ALA A 141 -12.71 22.83 21.21
C ALA A 141 -12.89 23.57 22.55
N GLU A 142 -13.20 24.85 22.49
CA GLU A 142 -13.58 25.65 23.65
C GLU A 142 -14.93 26.32 23.36
N VAL A 143 -15.94 26.02 24.17
CA VAL A 143 -17.31 26.48 23.97
C VAL A 143 -17.85 27.03 25.29
N GLY A 144 -18.16 28.32 25.34
CA GLY A 144 -18.72 28.95 26.54
C GLY A 144 -17.84 28.85 27.79
N GLY A 145 -16.51 28.75 27.62
CA GLY A 145 -15.55 28.57 28.71
C GLY A 145 -15.32 27.12 29.14
N ALA A 146 -16.00 26.15 28.51
CA ALA A 146 -15.76 24.72 28.73
C ALA A 146 -14.85 24.16 27.62
N VAL A 147 -13.84 23.38 28.02
CA VAL A 147 -12.89 22.73 27.10
C VAL A 147 -13.37 21.32 26.76
N ILE A 148 -13.39 20.96 25.48
CA ILE A 148 -13.72 19.62 25.01
C ILE A 148 -12.51 19.05 24.27
N ILE A 149 -12.07 17.87 24.69
CA ILE A 149 -10.94 17.16 24.09
C ILE A 149 -11.46 15.97 23.28
N PHE A 150 -10.94 15.80 22.07
CA PHE A 150 -11.24 14.68 21.20
C PHE A 150 -9.99 13.82 20.99
N SER A 151 -10.09 12.51 21.20
CA SER A 151 -9.00 11.56 21.01
C SER A 151 -9.42 10.40 20.11
N PHE A 152 -8.71 10.22 19.00
CA PHE A 152 -8.96 9.13 18.06
C PHE A 152 -8.02 7.97 18.35
N LEU A 153 -8.57 6.87 18.84
CA LEU A 153 -7.81 5.71 19.27
C LEU A 153 -7.70 4.70 18.13
N GLY A 154 -6.74 4.92 17.23
CA GLY A 154 -6.36 3.95 16.20
C GLY A 154 -6.12 2.57 16.80
N CYS A 155 -6.90 1.55 16.41
CA CYS A 155 -7.00 0.28 17.16
C CYS A 155 -5.65 -0.42 17.29
N PHE A 156 -4.84 -0.40 16.23
CA PHE A 156 -3.53 -1.02 16.20
C PHE A 156 -2.51 -0.32 17.12
N PHE A 157 -2.54 1.01 17.17
CA PHE A 157 -1.58 1.80 17.94
C PHE A 157 -1.94 1.89 19.43
N HIS A 158 -3.23 1.75 19.75
CA HIS A 158 -3.77 1.92 21.09
C HIS A 158 -4.23 0.60 21.73
N GLY A 159 -3.98 -0.54 21.08
CA GLY A 159 -4.24 -1.87 21.63
C GLY A 159 -5.70 -2.17 21.92
N CYS A 160 -6.61 -1.90 20.98
CA CYS A 160 -8.04 -2.15 21.19
C CYS A 160 -8.31 -3.60 21.63
N ASP A 161 -8.89 -3.76 22.82
CA ASP A 161 -9.25 -5.03 23.47
C ASP A 161 -10.29 -5.86 22.71
N LEU A 162 -11.02 -5.25 21.78
CA LEU A 162 -11.94 -5.93 20.85
C LEU A 162 -11.25 -6.44 19.59
N CYS A 163 -10.19 -5.78 19.13
CA CYS A 163 -9.53 -6.08 17.86
C CYS A 163 -8.29 -6.97 18.00
N PHE A 164 -7.64 -6.95 19.17
CA PHE A 164 -6.36 -7.61 19.39
C PHE A 164 -6.37 -8.41 20.69
N ASN A 165 -5.67 -9.55 20.69
CA ASN A 165 -5.45 -10.33 21.90
C ASN A 165 -4.51 -9.55 22.83
N PRO A 166 -4.86 -9.32 24.12
CA PRO A 166 -4.02 -8.58 25.06
C PRO A 166 -2.60 -9.13 25.24
N HIS A 167 -2.40 -10.44 25.00
CA HIS A 167 -1.10 -11.09 25.14
C HIS A 167 -0.24 -11.04 23.87
N GLU A 168 -0.81 -10.68 22.71
CA GLU A 168 -0.05 -10.54 21.46
C GLU A 168 0.79 -9.26 21.46
N ARG A 169 1.98 -9.32 20.84
CA ARG A 169 2.88 -8.16 20.74
C ARG A 169 2.61 -7.38 19.46
N SER A 170 2.44 -6.06 19.60
CA SER A 170 2.40 -5.14 18.47
C SER A 170 3.76 -5.16 17.75
N PRO A 171 3.79 -5.48 16.43
CA PRO A 171 5.04 -5.54 15.66
C PRO A 171 5.82 -4.22 15.63
N LEU A 172 5.12 -3.09 15.71
CA LEU A 172 5.72 -1.76 15.65
C LEU A 172 6.14 -1.25 17.04
N ALA A 173 5.29 -1.45 18.06
CA ALA A 173 5.57 -0.95 19.40
C ALA A 173 6.47 -1.88 20.23
N LYS A 174 6.64 -3.14 19.79
CA LYS A 174 7.38 -4.21 20.49
C LYS A 174 6.90 -4.45 21.94
N ARG A 175 5.65 -4.08 22.23
CA ARG A 175 4.94 -4.22 23.52
C ARG A 175 3.66 -5.00 23.29
N SER A 176 3.07 -5.58 24.35
CA SER A 176 1.81 -6.30 24.19
C SER A 176 0.66 -5.33 23.88
N PHE A 177 -0.36 -5.78 23.16
CA PHE A 177 -1.55 -4.95 22.93
C PHE A 177 -2.26 -4.62 24.25
N GLY A 178 -2.21 -5.50 25.25
CA GLY A 178 -2.70 -5.20 26.60
C GLY A 178 -1.95 -4.07 27.29
N GLU A 179 -0.63 -3.98 27.13
CA GLU A 179 0.17 -2.84 27.62
C GLU A 179 -0.18 -1.54 26.90
N LEU A 180 -0.36 -1.58 25.57
CA LEU A 180 -0.77 -0.41 24.79
C LEU A 180 -2.16 0.09 25.17
N TYR A 181 -3.08 -0.83 25.45
CA TYR A 181 -4.41 -0.51 25.93
C TYR A 181 -4.37 0.16 27.30
N ALA A 182 -3.59 -0.40 28.24
CA ALA A 182 -3.44 0.15 29.58
C ALA A 182 -2.91 1.59 29.53
N ASP A 183 -1.85 1.85 28.75
CA ASP A 183 -1.30 3.19 28.55
C ASP A 183 -2.32 4.16 27.92
N THR A 184 -3.13 3.66 26.97
CA THR A 184 -4.18 4.44 26.32
C THR A 184 -5.24 4.86 27.34
N MET A 185 -5.71 3.92 28.17
CA MET A 185 -6.69 4.20 29.20
C MET A 185 -6.12 5.10 30.30
N GLU A 186 -4.84 4.98 30.65
CA GLU A 186 -4.16 5.91 31.55
C GLU A 186 -4.12 7.33 30.96
N ARG A 187 -3.77 7.46 29.67
CA ARG A 187 -3.80 8.75 28.95
C ARG A 187 -5.19 9.37 28.98
N ILE A 188 -6.25 8.60 28.68
CA ILE A 188 -7.63 9.08 28.71
C ILE A 188 -8.02 9.54 30.12
N ALA A 189 -7.70 8.75 31.15
CA ALA A 189 -7.95 9.11 32.54
C ALA A 189 -7.24 10.42 32.93
N GLN A 190 -5.99 10.61 32.50
CA GLN A 190 -5.25 11.86 32.74
C GLN A 190 -5.90 13.06 32.04
N LEU A 191 -6.35 12.91 30.80
CA LEU A 191 -7.05 13.98 30.09
C LEU A 191 -8.39 14.34 30.77
N GLN A 192 -9.09 13.35 31.34
CA GLN A 192 -10.33 13.56 32.09
C GLN A 192 -10.12 14.31 33.42
N THR A 193 -8.89 14.32 33.97
CA THR A 193 -8.57 15.20 35.12
C THR A 193 -8.41 16.67 34.72
N MET A 194 -8.16 16.96 33.45
CA MET A 194 -7.91 18.31 32.93
C MET A 194 -9.19 18.98 32.40
N THR A 195 -10.20 18.18 32.04
CA THR A 195 -11.53 18.65 31.67
C THR A 195 -12.57 17.57 31.91
N ASP A 196 -13.78 17.98 32.27
CA ASP A 196 -14.95 17.12 32.42
C ASP A 196 -15.47 16.56 31.07
N SER A 197 -14.92 17.01 29.93
CA SER A 197 -15.40 16.65 28.58
C SER A 197 -14.30 16.09 27.69
N VAL A 198 -14.04 14.78 27.81
CA VAL A 198 -13.17 14.01 26.91
C VAL A 198 -14.00 13.04 26.08
N VAL A 199 -14.02 13.23 24.76
CA VAL A 199 -14.65 12.34 23.79
C VAL A 199 -13.56 11.51 23.14
N HIS A 200 -13.68 10.19 23.18
CA HIS A 200 -12.77 9.30 22.47
C HIS A 200 -13.55 8.22 21.72
N ILE A 201 -13.00 7.80 20.58
CA ILE A 201 -13.53 6.68 19.79
C ILE A 201 -12.39 5.74 19.42
N THR A 202 -12.71 4.48 19.16
CA THR A 202 -11.78 3.52 18.56
C THR A 202 -12.02 3.44 17.04
N GLU A 203 -11.00 3.08 16.28
CA GLU A 203 -11.05 2.98 14.81
C GLU A 203 -11.97 1.88 14.28
N ALA A 204 -12.45 0.98 15.16
CA ALA A 204 -13.41 -0.11 14.94
C ALA A 204 -13.70 -0.49 13.47
N PHE A 205 -13.00 -1.51 12.97
CA PHE A 205 -13.35 -2.16 11.71
C PHE A 205 -14.63 -2.99 11.89
N CYS A 206 -15.69 -2.66 11.15
CA CYS A 206 -16.89 -3.48 11.10
C CYS A 206 -16.75 -4.56 10.02
N LEU A 207 -17.00 -5.82 10.40
CA LEU A 207 -17.10 -6.93 9.47
C LEU A 207 -18.26 -6.68 8.50
N ARG A 208 -17.94 -6.32 7.26
CA ARG A 208 -18.94 -5.90 6.26
C ARG A 208 -19.81 -7.07 5.78
N TYR A 209 -19.31 -8.31 5.86
CA TYR A 209 -20.02 -9.49 5.39
C TYR A 209 -19.47 -10.79 5.98
N ILE A 210 -20.37 -11.72 6.32
CA ILE A 210 -20.05 -13.13 6.65
C ILE A 210 -20.74 -13.98 5.58
N THR A 211 -19.99 -14.84 4.89
CA THR A 211 -20.54 -15.73 3.86
C THR A 211 -21.54 -16.72 4.46
N GLY A 212 -22.69 -16.89 3.80
CA GLY A 212 -23.63 -17.97 4.11
C GLY A 212 -23.11 -19.36 3.70
N PRO A 213 -23.82 -20.45 4.05
CA PRO A 213 -23.39 -21.84 3.81
C PRO A 213 -23.11 -22.21 2.35
N ASN A 214 -23.64 -21.43 1.39
CA ASN A 214 -23.52 -21.66 -0.05
C ASN A 214 -22.85 -20.48 -0.78
N GLU A 215 -22.12 -19.63 -0.07
CA GLU A 215 -21.45 -18.47 -0.64
C GLU A 215 -19.94 -18.58 -0.50
N GLY A 216 -19.22 -18.16 -1.54
CA GLY A 216 -17.77 -18.03 -1.52
C GLY A 216 -17.38 -16.61 -1.91
N VAL A 217 -16.34 -16.07 -1.27
CA VAL A 217 -15.71 -14.82 -1.69
C VAL A 217 -14.52 -15.18 -2.58
N GLY A 218 -14.56 -14.73 -3.83
CA GLY A 218 -13.42 -14.80 -4.74
C GLY A 218 -12.65 -13.49 -4.73
N TYR A 219 -11.31 -13.57 -4.72
CA TYR A 219 -10.42 -12.44 -4.95
C TYR A 219 -9.64 -12.70 -6.24
N ALA A 220 -9.64 -11.72 -7.14
CA ALA A 220 -8.83 -11.74 -8.35
C ALA A 220 -7.59 -10.89 -8.09
N ASP A 221 -6.42 -11.52 -8.19
CA ASP A 221 -5.13 -10.84 -8.08
C ASP A 221 -4.48 -10.71 -9.46
N VAL A 222 -3.94 -9.53 -9.77
CA VAL A 222 -3.11 -9.37 -10.96
C VAL A 222 -1.67 -9.66 -10.59
N THR A 223 -1.24 -10.88 -10.89
CA THR A 223 0.13 -11.32 -10.65
C THR A 223 1.13 -10.41 -11.38
N SER A 224 1.95 -9.69 -10.62
CA SER A 224 3.02 -8.83 -11.15
C SER A 224 2.55 -7.67 -12.04
N LEU A 225 1.46 -6.99 -11.67
CA LEU A 225 0.95 -5.81 -12.38
C LEU A 225 2.03 -4.74 -12.64
N TYR A 226 2.74 -4.29 -11.60
CA TYR A 226 3.76 -3.24 -11.78
C TYR A 226 4.92 -3.66 -12.68
N PRO A 227 5.54 -4.85 -12.52
CA PRO A 227 6.51 -5.37 -13.49
C PRO A 227 5.99 -5.40 -14.93
N TYR A 228 4.74 -5.80 -15.13
CA TYR A 228 4.13 -5.81 -16.46
C TYR A 228 4.04 -4.38 -17.04
N VAL A 229 3.60 -3.41 -16.25
CA VAL A 229 3.54 -2.00 -16.69
C VAL A 229 4.95 -1.49 -17.03
N ASN A 230 5.93 -1.74 -16.15
CA ASN A 230 7.33 -1.34 -16.34
C ASN A 230 7.97 -1.95 -17.60
N ALA A 231 7.60 -3.17 -17.99
CA ALA A 231 8.19 -3.86 -19.12
C ALA A 231 7.56 -3.51 -20.47
N PHE A 232 6.28 -3.13 -20.51
CA PHE A 232 5.51 -3.08 -21.76
C PHE A 232 4.91 -1.72 -22.12
N PHE A 233 4.97 -0.73 -21.22
CA PHE A 233 4.37 0.59 -21.45
C PHE A 233 5.43 1.69 -21.53
N TYR A 234 5.04 2.79 -22.16
CA TYR A 234 5.91 3.95 -22.35
C TYR A 234 6.05 4.77 -21.06
N TYR A 235 7.29 5.17 -20.77
CA TYR A 235 7.64 6.10 -19.72
C TYR A 235 8.19 7.40 -20.31
N PRO A 236 7.97 8.55 -19.65
CA PRO A 236 8.60 9.82 -20.03
C PRO A 236 10.12 9.76 -19.86
N VAL A 237 10.84 10.32 -20.83
CA VAL A 237 12.31 10.38 -20.86
C VAL A 237 12.74 11.81 -21.17
N GLY A 238 13.85 12.24 -20.60
CA GLY A 238 14.34 13.61 -20.75
C GLY A 238 13.51 14.62 -19.97
N HIS A 239 13.62 15.90 -20.35
CA HIS A 239 12.92 16.99 -19.70
C HIS A 239 11.60 17.34 -20.43
N PRO A 240 10.54 17.67 -19.70
CA PRO A 240 9.29 18.08 -20.33
C PRO A 240 9.37 19.51 -20.86
N LYS A 241 8.63 19.77 -21.93
CA LYS A 241 8.20 21.11 -22.34
C LYS A 241 6.95 21.48 -21.54
N ILE A 242 7.03 22.56 -20.78
CA ILE A 242 5.91 23.09 -20.00
C ILE A 242 5.11 24.05 -20.88
N ILE A 243 3.84 23.73 -21.11
CA ILE A 243 2.91 24.48 -21.96
C ILE A 243 1.80 25.04 -21.08
N ARG A 244 1.51 26.33 -21.20
CA ARG A 244 0.50 27.05 -20.40
C ARG A 244 -0.54 27.79 -21.22
N GLU A 245 -0.34 27.86 -22.53
CA GLU A 245 -1.21 28.57 -23.47
C GLU A 245 -1.10 27.91 -24.86
N ASN A 246 -2.07 28.19 -25.73
CA ASN A 246 -2.14 27.67 -27.10
C ASN A 246 -2.03 26.13 -27.16
N PHE A 247 -2.86 25.45 -26.36
CA PHE A 247 -2.85 24.00 -26.29
C PHE A 247 -3.29 23.36 -27.62
N ASP A 248 -2.54 22.36 -28.04
CA ASP A 248 -2.91 21.40 -29.09
C ASP A 248 -3.92 20.34 -28.57
N ALA A 249 -4.38 19.46 -29.47
CA ALA A 249 -5.22 18.31 -29.16
C ALA A 249 -4.57 17.40 -28.10
N ILE A 250 -5.37 16.88 -27.17
CA ILE A 250 -4.89 16.14 -25.99
C ILE A 250 -4.11 14.88 -26.41
N GLU A 251 -4.51 14.26 -27.50
CA GLU A 251 -3.91 13.07 -28.10
C GLU A 251 -2.45 13.29 -28.51
N ASN A 252 -2.06 14.55 -28.74
CA ASN A 252 -0.69 14.90 -29.12
C ASN A 252 0.24 15.03 -27.90
N TYR A 253 -0.31 15.00 -26.68
CA TYR A 253 0.47 15.09 -25.46
C TYR A 253 0.79 13.72 -24.85
N PHE A 254 2.00 13.66 -24.31
CA PHE A 254 2.48 12.57 -23.47
C PHE A 254 3.19 13.17 -22.25
N GLY A 255 2.84 12.71 -21.05
CA GLY A 255 3.32 13.27 -19.78
C GLY A 255 2.20 13.57 -18.78
N LEU A 256 2.24 14.76 -18.17
CA LEU A 256 1.29 15.20 -17.13
C LEU A 256 0.39 16.34 -17.65
N ILE A 257 -0.88 16.33 -17.25
CA ILE A 257 -1.86 17.36 -17.58
C ILE A 257 -2.49 17.86 -16.28
N CYS A 258 -2.48 19.17 -16.07
CA CYS A 258 -3.31 19.88 -15.09
C CYS A 258 -4.54 20.41 -15.81
N ALA A 259 -5.73 19.95 -15.42
CA ALA A 259 -6.97 20.29 -16.11
C ALA A 259 -8.20 20.23 -15.20
N LYS A 260 -9.29 20.78 -15.70
CA LYS A 260 -10.66 20.63 -15.19
C LYS A 260 -11.48 19.82 -16.18
N VAL A 261 -12.19 18.82 -15.67
CA VAL A 261 -13.01 17.91 -16.47
C VAL A 261 -14.40 17.75 -15.86
N TYR A 262 -15.38 17.47 -16.71
CA TYR A 262 -16.73 17.10 -16.32
C TYR A 262 -16.88 15.58 -16.37
N PRO A 263 -17.07 14.90 -15.22
CA PRO A 263 -17.30 13.46 -15.22
C PRO A 263 -18.66 13.09 -15.86
N PRO A 264 -18.82 11.87 -16.39
CA PRO A 264 -20.14 11.35 -16.77
C PRO A 264 -21.02 11.12 -15.53
N ARG A 265 -22.35 11.08 -15.70
CA ARG A 265 -23.28 10.88 -14.56
C ARG A 265 -23.40 9.44 -14.08
N LYS A 266 -23.10 8.46 -14.93
CA LYS A 266 -23.37 7.04 -14.68
C LYS A 266 -22.17 6.17 -15.06
N LEU A 267 -21.12 6.25 -14.26
CA LEU A 267 -19.95 5.41 -14.41
C LEU A 267 -19.69 4.66 -13.10
N PHE A 268 -19.69 3.34 -13.15
CA PHE A 268 -19.59 2.51 -11.95
C PHE A 268 -18.25 2.69 -11.23
N SER A 269 -17.16 2.76 -12.01
CA SER A 269 -15.80 2.97 -11.51
C SER A 269 -15.27 4.29 -12.06
N PRO A 270 -15.27 5.37 -11.26
CA PRO A 270 -14.67 6.64 -11.69
C PRO A 270 -13.19 6.44 -12.03
N VAL A 271 -12.72 7.13 -13.07
CA VAL A 271 -11.36 6.94 -13.60
C VAL A 271 -10.36 7.88 -12.95
N LEU A 272 -10.70 9.17 -12.88
CA LEU A 272 -9.77 10.19 -12.41
C LEU A 272 -9.90 10.39 -10.90
N PRO A 273 -8.78 10.34 -10.16
CA PRO A 273 -8.79 10.67 -8.75
C PRO A 273 -8.92 12.18 -8.55
N PHE A 274 -9.61 12.55 -7.49
CA PHE A 274 -9.74 13.91 -6.98
C PHE A 274 -9.21 13.94 -5.55
N ARG A 275 -8.35 14.92 -5.24
CA ARG A 275 -7.89 15.14 -3.86
C ARG A 275 -8.71 16.26 -3.24
N ASN A 276 -9.43 15.96 -2.15
CA ASN A 276 -10.20 16.97 -1.45
C ASN A 276 -9.29 17.90 -0.60
N GLU A 277 -9.87 18.93 0.00
CA GLU A 277 -9.14 19.89 0.84
C GLU A 277 -8.44 19.23 2.05
N ASP A 278 -8.96 18.10 2.54
CA ASP A 278 -8.36 17.30 3.62
C ASP A 278 -7.20 16.40 3.16
N GLY A 279 -6.81 16.48 1.88
CA GLY A 279 -5.75 15.67 1.29
C GLY A 279 -6.17 14.23 0.98
N LYS A 280 -7.43 13.84 1.13
CA LYS A 280 -7.93 12.49 0.80
C LYS A 280 -8.06 12.32 -0.70
N LEU A 281 -7.49 11.24 -1.24
CA LEU A 281 -7.66 10.84 -2.63
C LEU A 281 -8.98 10.07 -2.78
N ILE A 282 -9.88 10.55 -3.63
CA ILE A 282 -11.23 10.00 -3.84
C ILE A 282 -11.48 9.85 -5.34
N PHE A 283 -11.97 8.69 -5.75
CA PHE A 283 -12.49 8.48 -7.09
C PHE A 283 -13.98 8.83 -7.10
N THR A 284 -14.35 9.95 -7.74
CA THR A 284 -15.73 10.48 -7.72
C THR A 284 -16.17 10.96 -9.09
N LEU A 285 -17.48 11.00 -9.31
CA LEU A 285 -18.12 11.65 -10.48
C LEU A 285 -18.70 13.03 -10.15
N CYS A 286 -18.56 13.47 -8.90
CA CYS A 286 -19.02 14.77 -8.43
C CYS A 286 -18.12 15.25 -7.30
N ARG A 287 -17.39 16.34 -7.56
CA ARG A 287 -16.56 17.03 -6.58
C ARG A 287 -17.36 17.43 -5.33
N THR A 288 -18.49 18.12 -5.49
CA THR A 288 -19.30 18.57 -4.35
C THR A 288 -19.81 17.41 -3.50
N CYS A 289 -20.35 16.35 -4.12
CA CYS A 289 -20.79 15.16 -3.36
C CYS A 289 -19.63 14.48 -2.62
N ALA A 290 -18.42 14.48 -3.18
CA ALA A 290 -17.26 13.93 -2.50
C ALA A 290 -16.82 14.78 -1.30
N ILE A 291 -16.91 16.11 -1.41
CA ILE A 291 -16.62 17.05 -0.32
C ILE A 291 -17.67 16.91 0.79
N GLU A 292 -18.95 16.87 0.43
CA GLU A 292 -20.08 16.70 1.35
C GLU A 292 -20.21 15.28 1.90
N ASN A 293 -19.40 14.34 1.42
CA ASN A 293 -19.49 12.91 1.73
C ASN A 293 -20.91 12.34 1.51
N ASN A 294 -21.59 12.78 0.45
CA ASN A 294 -22.93 12.35 0.12
C ASN A 294 -22.93 10.92 -0.47
N GLN A 295 -23.24 9.94 0.37
CA GLN A 295 -23.30 8.51 -0.01
C GLN A 295 -24.73 7.96 -0.12
N ILE A 296 -25.74 8.75 0.26
CA ILE A 296 -27.11 8.27 0.46
C ILE A 296 -28.05 8.80 -0.63
N SER A 297 -27.93 10.09 -0.96
CA SER A 297 -28.87 10.75 -1.86
C SER A 297 -28.35 10.81 -3.29
N ALA A 298 -29.28 10.83 -4.25
CA ALA A 298 -28.92 11.02 -5.65
C ALA A 298 -28.30 12.41 -5.87
N CYS A 299 -27.21 12.47 -6.64
CA CYS A 299 -26.56 13.73 -6.98
C CYS A 299 -27.45 14.59 -7.90
N THR A 300 -27.77 15.81 -7.47
CA THR A 300 -28.54 16.81 -8.22
C THR A 300 -27.69 17.95 -8.78
N HIS A 301 -26.38 17.95 -8.47
CA HIS A 301 -25.45 18.98 -8.93
C HIS A 301 -25.36 19.04 -10.47
N ASP A 302 -25.16 20.25 -10.97
CA ASP A 302 -24.87 20.52 -12.38
C ASP A 302 -23.41 20.17 -12.72
N ASP A 303 -23.00 20.35 -13.97
CA ASP A 303 -21.67 19.93 -14.40
C ASP A 303 -20.56 20.73 -13.73
N GLU A 304 -20.82 22.00 -13.38
CA GLU A 304 -19.86 22.85 -12.70
C GLU A 304 -19.63 22.46 -11.23
N GLY A 305 -20.71 22.15 -10.49
CA GLY A 305 -20.61 21.57 -9.16
C GLY A 305 -19.95 20.19 -9.16
N ARG A 306 -20.12 19.43 -10.24
CA ARG A 306 -19.55 18.08 -10.38
C ARG A 306 -18.09 18.07 -10.83
N ALA A 307 -17.64 19.13 -11.51
CA ALA A 307 -16.35 19.19 -12.16
C ALA A 307 -15.19 18.82 -11.22
N ILE A 308 -14.24 18.05 -11.69
CA ILE A 308 -13.02 17.76 -10.93
C ILE A 308 -11.85 18.46 -11.59
N GLN A 309 -10.98 19.02 -10.76
CA GLN A 309 -9.73 19.64 -11.18
C GLN A 309 -8.59 18.88 -10.51
N GLY A 310 -7.51 18.65 -11.26
CA GLY A 310 -6.34 17.96 -10.74
C GLY A 310 -5.25 17.81 -11.78
N GLU A 311 -4.16 17.16 -11.36
CA GLU A 311 -3.04 16.77 -12.19
C GLU A 311 -3.05 15.26 -12.41
N TRP A 312 -3.05 14.85 -13.67
CA TRP A 312 -3.14 13.44 -14.06
C TRP A 312 -2.13 13.11 -15.15
N THR A 313 -1.82 11.82 -15.29
CA THR A 313 -1.03 11.37 -16.44
C THR A 313 -1.90 11.36 -17.70
N THR A 314 -1.28 11.64 -18.84
CA THR A 314 -1.94 11.59 -20.15
C THR A 314 -2.69 10.28 -20.41
N PRO A 315 -2.20 9.06 -20.05
CA PRO A 315 -2.99 7.83 -20.22
C PRO A 315 -4.26 7.79 -19.36
N GLU A 316 -4.24 8.33 -18.14
CA GLU A 316 -5.42 8.40 -17.28
C GLU A 316 -6.47 9.34 -17.86
N VAL A 317 -6.05 10.51 -18.37
CA VAL A 317 -6.95 11.47 -19.04
C VAL A 317 -7.56 10.84 -20.28
N MET A 318 -6.78 10.18 -21.13
CA MET A 318 -7.29 9.49 -22.32
C MET A 318 -8.29 8.39 -21.96
N MET A 319 -8.01 7.59 -20.93
CA MET A 319 -8.97 6.60 -20.43
C MET A 319 -10.25 7.26 -19.93
N ALA A 320 -10.16 8.39 -19.22
CA ALA A 320 -11.32 9.12 -18.73
C ALA A 320 -12.19 9.64 -19.89
N LEU A 321 -11.58 10.26 -20.90
CA LEU A 321 -12.30 10.71 -22.10
C LEU A 321 -13.01 9.53 -22.80
N ASN A 322 -12.33 8.38 -22.94
CA ASN A 322 -12.93 7.16 -23.48
C ASN A 322 -14.10 6.60 -22.63
N LYS A 323 -14.14 6.92 -21.33
CA LYS A 323 -15.26 6.57 -20.43
C LYS A 323 -16.34 7.66 -20.34
N GLY A 324 -16.28 8.68 -21.21
CA GLY A 324 -17.30 9.71 -21.33
C GLY A 324 -17.10 10.92 -20.42
N TYR A 325 -15.89 11.12 -19.89
CA TYR A 325 -15.54 12.42 -19.31
C TYR A 325 -15.41 13.45 -20.44
N VAL A 326 -15.73 14.71 -20.14
CA VAL A 326 -15.59 15.83 -21.07
C VAL A 326 -14.50 16.76 -20.56
N MET A 327 -13.51 17.05 -21.40
CA MET A 327 -12.51 18.08 -21.08
C MET A 327 -13.18 19.45 -21.08
N HIS A 328 -13.00 20.22 -20.00
CA HIS A 328 -13.51 21.58 -19.91
C HIS A 328 -12.42 22.61 -20.14
N GLU A 329 -11.32 22.51 -19.38
CA GLU A 329 -10.24 23.49 -19.43
C GLU A 329 -8.91 22.82 -19.09
N ILE A 330 -7.85 23.19 -19.81
CA ILE A 330 -6.48 22.75 -19.55
C ILE A 330 -5.72 23.95 -18.99
N TYR A 331 -5.01 23.76 -17.88
CA TYR A 331 -4.25 24.82 -17.21
C TYR A 331 -2.76 24.73 -17.51
N GLU A 332 -2.22 23.51 -17.53
CA GLU A 332 -0.79 23.28 -17.77
C GLU A 332 -0.57 21.86 -18.31
N VAL A 333 0.36 21.72 -19.26
CA VAL A 333 0.79 20.41 -19.76
C VAL A 333 2.30 20.30 -19.66
N TRP A 334 2.77 19.20 -19.07
CA TRP A 334 4.18 18.81 -19.08
C TRP A 334 4.35 17.74 -20.13
N HIS A 335 4.69 18.18 -21.34
CA HIS A 335 4.82 17.30 -22.49
C HIS A 335 6.25 16.79 -22.63
N PHE A 336 6.42 15.47 -22.60
CA PHE A 336 7.67 14.81 -22.94
C PHE A 336 7.64 14.42 -24.42
N GLU A 337 8.52 15.03 -25.21
CA GLU A 337 8.71 14.69 -26.63
C GLU A 337 9.28 13.28 -26.78
N GLU A 338 10.14 12.88 -25.84
CA GLU A 338 10.77 11.56 -25.80
C GLU A 338 10.06 10.61 -24.82
N LYS A 339 9.93 9.36 -25.25
CA LYS A 339 9.36 8.27 -24.44
C LYS A 339 10.11 6.97 -24.68
N SER A 340 10.14 6.10 -23.67
CA SER A 340 10.79 4.79 -23.76
C SER A 340 9.88 3.70 -23.21
N ASP A 341 9.68 2.65 -23.99
CA ASP A 341 9.08 1.37 -23.58
C ASP A 341 10.14 0.33 -23.17
N THR A 342 11.41 0.72 -23.12
CA THR A 342 12.53 -0.15 -22.75
C THR A 342 13.23 0.29 -21.47
N LEU A 343 12.82 1.41 -20.87
CA LEU A 343 13.48 2.03 -19.71
C LEU A 343 13.71 1.03 -18.57
N PHE A 344 12.69 0.22 -18.25
CA PHE A 344 12.76 -0.80 -17.21
C PHE A 344 12.76 -2.23 -17.75
N LYS A 345 12.65 -2.41 -19.07
CA LYS A 345 12.40 -3.72 -19.70
C LYS A 345 13.52 -4.72 -19.38
N ASP A 346 14.76 -4.34 -19.60
CA ASP A 346 15.93 -5.22 -19.37
C ASP A 346 16.09 -5.59 -17.89
N TYR A 347 15.84 -4.62 -17.00
CA TYR A 347 15.82 -4.83 -15.55
C TYR A 347 14.74 -5.85 -15.17
N ILE A 348 13.49 -5.62 -15.57
CA ILE A 348 12.37 -6.50 -15.24
C ILE A 348 12.60 -7.91 -15.81
N PHE A 349 13.07 -8.04 -17.06
CA PHE A 349 13.29 -9.34 -17.67
C PHE A 349 14.45 -10.11 -17.04
N THR A 350 15.49 -9.42 -16.58
CA THR A 350 16.61 -10.07 -15.86
C THR A 350 16.12 -10.72 -14.57
N PHE A 351 15.37 -10.00 -13.74
CA PHE A 351 14.87 -10.53 -12.46
C PHE A 351 13.67 -11.46 -12.63
N LEU A 352 12.82 -11.26 -13.63
CA LEU A 352 11.72 -12.17 -13.94
C LEU A 352 12.25 -13.54 -14.39
N LYS A 353 13.31 -13.55 -15.22
CA LYS A 353 14.01 -14.78 -15.60
C LYS A 353 14.52 -15.54 -14.37
N GLN A 354 15.23 -14.85 -13.47
CA GLN A 354 15.77 -15.48 -12.26
C GLN A 354 14.68 -16.02 -11.36
N LYS A 355 13.61 -15.24 -11.14
CA LYS A 355 12.44 -15.68 -10.38
C LYS A 355 11.87 -16.97 -10.97
N GLN A 356 11.72 -17.03 -12.30
CA GLN A 356 11.14 -18.20 -12.94
C GLN A 356 12.07 -19.41 -12.92
N GLU A 357 13.37 -19.21 -13.16
CA GLU A 357 14.40 -20.25 -13.04
C GLU A 357 14.47 -20.83 -11.63
N ALA A 358 14.30 -20.01 -10.58
CA ALA A 358 14.25 -20.47 -9.20
C ALA A 358 12.93 -21.17 -8.83
N SER A 359 11.80 -20.72 -9.39
CA SER A 359 10.46 -21.24 -9.05
C SER A 359 10.18 -22.63 -9.63
N GLY A 360 10.83 -22.97 -10.74
CA GLY A 360 10.61 -24.24 -11.45
C GLY A 360 9.38 -24.21 -12.36
N TYR A 361 8.95 -25.39 -12.78
CA TYR A 361 7.78 -25.55 -13.64
C TYR A 361 6.47 -25.46 -12.83
N PRO A 362 5.40 -24.93 -13.43
CA PRO A 362 4.06 -25.06 -12.88
C PRO A 362 3.65 -26.53 -12.65
N PRO A 363 2.77 -26.83 -11.68
CA PRO A 363 2.38 -28.22 -11.36
C PRO A 363 1.77 -28.99 -12.53
N ASP A 364 1.14 -28.30 -13.47
CA ASP A 364 0.52 -28.84 -14.69
C ASP A 364 1.52 -29.10 -15.83
N VAL A 365 2.78 -28.66 -15.68
CA VAL A 365 3.84 -28.80 -16.69
C VAL A 365 4.78 -29.95 -16.32
N VAL A 366 4.37 -31.17 -16.64
CA VAL A 366 5.03 -32.41 -16.22
C VAL A 366 5.86 -33.07 -17.32
N ASP A 367 5.29 -33.19 -18.51
CA ASP A 367 5.87 -33.94 -19.63
C ASP A 367 6.89 -33.10 -20.44
N PRO A 368 7.74 -33.75 -21.26
CA PRO A 368 8.76 -33.03 -22.04
C PRO A 368 8.22 -32.05 -23.09
N GLU A 369 7.01 -32.26 -23.60
CA GLU A 369 6.39 -31.40 -24.60
C GLU A 369 5.84 -30.14 -23.94
N SER A 370 5.09 -30.27 -22.84
CA SER A 370 4.61 -29.12 -22.06
C SER A 370 5.76 -28.29 -21.50
N LYS A 371 6.86 -28.91 -21.04
CA LYS A 371 8.07 -28.18 -20.61
C LYS A 371 8.70 -27.37 -21.74
N ARG A 372 8.75 -27.92 -22.96
CA ARG A 372 9.26 -27.19 -24.13
C ARG A 372 8.32 -26.07 -24.54
N ALA A 373 7.02 -26.31 -24.54
CA ALA A 373 6.00 -25.30 -24.81
C ALA A 373 6.10 -24.15 -23.81
N TYR A 374 6.28 -24.45 -22.52
CA TYR A 374 6.45 -23.46 -21.47
C TYR A 374 7.66 -22.55 -21.71
N ILE A 375 8.83 -23.13 -22.02
CA ILE A 375 10.04 -22.34 -22.32
C ILE A 375 9.86 -21.51 -23.59
N ASN A 376 9.24 -22.08 -24.62
CA ASN A 376 8.97 -21.38 -25.87
C ASN A 376 7.99 -20.22 -25.65
N ASP A 377 6.96 -20.39 -24.80
CA ASP A 377 5.99 -19.34 -24.49
C ASP A 377 6.67 -18.11 -23.86
N TYR A 378 7.59 -18.33 -22.92
CA TYR A 378 8.40 -17.26 -22.33
C TYR A 378 9.28 -16.55 -23.35
N LYS A 379 9.87 -17.32 -24.28
CA LYS A 379 10.68 -16.76 -25.35
C LYS A 379 9.85 -15.96 -26.36
N GLU A 380 8.70 -16.48 -26.75
CA GLU A 380 7.83 -15.86 -27.77
C GLU A 380 7.09 -14.63 -27.23
N LYS A 381 6.51 -14.73 -26.03
CA LYS A 381 5.70 -13.64 -25.45
C LYS A 381 6.53 -12.59 -24.74
N GLN A 382 7.65 -12.97 -24.12
CA GLN A 382 8.43 -12.08 -23.25
C GLN A 382 9.88 -11.90 -23.71
N GLY A 383 10.34 -12.61 -24.75
CA GLY A 383 11.74 -12.57 -25.18
C GLY A 383 12.71 -13.22 -24.18
N ILE A 384 12.20 -13.87 -23.13
CA ILE A 384 13.01 -14.43 -22.05
C ILE A 384 13.39 -15.87 -22.40
N VAL A 385 14.69 -16.12 -22.51
CA VAL A 385 15.23 -17.47 -22.69
C VAL A 385 15.55 -18.07 -21.34
N LEU A 386 14.71 -18.99 -20.86
CA LEU A 386 14.93 -19.75 -19.63
C LEU A 386 15.98 -20.85 -19.84
N ASP A 387 16.85 -21.09 -18.86
CA ASP A 387 17.77 -22.24 -18.85
C ASP A 387 17.08 -23.48 -18.23
N PRO A 388 16.80 -24.53 -19.02
CA PRO A 388 16.15 -25.75 -18.50
C PRO A 388 16.91 -26.41 -17.35
N ARG A 389 18.23 -26.21 -17.26
CA ARG A 389 19.09 -26.82 -16.23
C ARG A 389 18.96 -26.15 -14.88
N LYS A 390 18.47 -24.91 -14.85
CA LYS A 390 18.25 -24.14 -13.62
C LYS A 390 16.87 -24.33 -13.04
N LEU A 391 15.90 -24.78 -13.85
CA LEU A 391 14.53 -25.04 -13.41
C LEU A 391 14.49 -26.28 -12.51
N PRO A 392 14.17 -26.14 -11.20
CA PRO A 392 14.05 -27.30 -10.33
C PRO A 392 12.91 -28.21 -10.78
N THR A 393 13.12 -29.52 -10.64
CA THR A 393 12.13 -30.57 -10.95
C THR A 393 11.03 -30.69 -9.90
N THR A 394 11.21 -30.05 -8.75
CA THR A 394 10.28 -30.02 -7.63
C THR A 394 9.95 -28.56 -7.30
N PRO A 395 8.67 -28.16 -7.22
CA PRO A 395 8.30 -26.79 -6.88
C PRO A 395 8.85 -26.36 -5.52
N LEU A 396 9.23 -25.09 -5.37
CA LEU A 396 9.70 -24.53 -4.10
C LEU A 396 8.69 -24.64 -2.95
N LYS A 397 7.39 -24.81 -3.24
CA LYS A 397 6.35 -24.98 -2.21
C LYS A 397 6.36 -26.36 -1.54
N ASP A 398 7.07 -27.33 -2.14
CA ASP A 398 7.17 -28.72 -1.66
C ASP A 398 8.55 -29.02 -1.03
N ARG A 399 9.39 -27.99 -0.85
CA ARG A 399 10.66 -28.02 -0.10
C ARG A 399 10.49 -27.23 1.18
#